data_AF-A0A417EUA5-F1
#
_entry.id   AF-A0A417EUA5-F1
#
_cell.length_a   1.000
_cell.length_b   1.000
_cell.length_c   1.000
_cell.angle_alpha   90.00
_cell.angle_beta   90.00
_cell.angle_gamma   90.00
#
_symmetry.space_group_name_H-M   'P 1'
#
loop_
_entity.id
_entity.type
_entity.pdbx_description
1 polymer ?
#
loop_
_entity_poly.entity_id
_entity_poly.type
_entity_poly.pdbx_seq_one_letter_code
_entity_poly.pdbx_strand_id
1 'polypeptide(L)' 'MLYRYAGEPDGAADLSAYTDAGSVSAYAEKAVQWCVKNGILTGKTSSTLAPEATATRAECAAMLQRFAAL' A
#
# COMPACT_ATOMS: atom_id res chain seq x y z
N MET A 1 0.24 -2.19 8.74
CA MET A 1 1.25 -2.75 9.67
C MET A 1 2.64 -2.20 9.38
N LEU A 2 3.15 -2.33 8.14
CA LEU A 2 4.51 -1.89 7.76
C LEU A 2 4.78 -0.40 8.01
N TYR A 3 3.84 0.47 7.64
CA TYR A 3 3.94 1.92 7.88
C TYR A 3 4.19 2.29 9.34
N ARG A 4 3.47 1.63 10.27
CA ARG A 4 3.65 1.85 11.71
C ARG A 4 4.98 1.31 12.21
N TYR A 5 5.41 0.16 11.69
CA TYR A 5 6.72 -0.41 12.02
C TYR A 5 7.88 0.50 11.55
N ALA A 6 7.71 1.17 10.41
CA ALA A 6 8.67 2.16 9.90
C ALA A 6 8.66 3.49 10.67
N GLY A 7 7.86 3.63 11.74
CA GLY A 7 7.80 4.85 12.55
C GLY A 7 6.86 5.93 12.02
N GLU A 8 5.84 5.56 11.25
CA GLU A 8 4.89 6.49 10.62
C GLU A 8 5.60 7.59 9.78
N PRO A 9 6.47 7.19 8.84
CA PRO A 9 7.31 8.09 8.07
C PRO A 9 6.52 9.00 7.15
N ASP A 10 7.07 10.19 6.89
CA ASP A 10 6.41 11.17 6.05
C ASP A 10 6.52 10.83 4.55
N GLY A 11 5.48 11.17 3.79
CA GLY A 11 5.44 10.98 2.34
C GLY A 11 4.25 10.18 1.84
N ALA A 12 3.47 10.83 0.99
CA ALA A 12 2.31 10.25 0.33
C ALA A 12 2.53 10.17 -1.18
N ALA A 13 2.17 9.04 -1.79
CA ALA A 13 1.89 9.00 -3.22
C ALA A 13 0.46 9.50 -3.48
N ASP A 14 0.23 10.05 -4.66
CA ASP A 14 -1.12 10.32 -5.14
C ASP A 14 -1.80 8.99 -5.52
N LEU A 15 -2.97 8.72 -4.93
CA LEU A 15 -3.77 7.53 -5.23
C LEU A 15 -4.83 7.78 -6.29
N SER A 16 -4.93 9.00 -6.86
CA SER A 16 -5.93 9.36 -7.88
C SER A 16 -5.87 8.48 -9.13
N ALA A 17 -4.73 7.85 -9.39
CA ALA A 17 -4.56 6.86 -10.46
C ALA A 17 -5.35 5.55 -10.24
N TYR A 18 -5.78 5.28 -9.00
CA TYR A 18 -6.53 4.08 -8.64
C TYR A 18 -8.03 4.39 -8.52
N THR A 19 -8.84 3.66 -9.27
CA THR A 19 -10.29 3.87 -9.34
C THR A 19 -11.00 3.56 -8.03
N ASP A 20 -10.37 2.74 -7.18
CA ASP A 20 -10.87 2.29 -5.88
C ASP A 20 -10.13 2.95 -4.70
N ALA A 21 -9.42 4.05 -4.92
CA ALA A 21 -8.78 4.82 -3.86
C ALA A 21 -9.79 5.27 -2.79
N GLY A 22 -11.05 5.54 -3.18
CA GLY A 22 -12.13 5.90 -2.26
C GLY A 22 -12.60 4.76 -1.34
N SER A 23 -12.26 3.50 -1.65
CA SER A 23 -12.52 2.35 -0.78
C SER A 23 -11.43 2.16 0.28
N VAL A 24 -10.35 2.95 0.24
CA VAL A 24 -9.34 2.94 1.29
C VAL A 24 -9.91 3.62 2.53
N SER A 25 -9.91 2.92 3.66
CA SER A 25 -10.34 3.50 4.93
C SER A 25 -9.43 4.67 5.33
N ALA A 26 -10.00 5.74 5.91
CA ALA A 26 -9.26 6.94 6.31
C ALA A 26 -8.04 6.67 7.21
N TYR A 27 -8.12 5.67 8.10
CA TYR A 27 -6.99 5.29 8.95
C TYR A 27 -5.81 4.64 8.18
N ALA A 28 -6.10 4.03 7.03
CA ALA A 28 -5.14 3.31 6.19
C ALA A 28 -4.60 4.19 5.06
N GLU A 29 -5.26 5.30 4.73
CA GLU A 29 -4.93 6.16 3.60
C GLU A 29 -3.45 6.55 3.55
N LYS A 30 -2.93 7.16 4.62
CA LYS A 30 -1.51 7.53 4.72
C LYS A 30 -0.57 6.33 4.57
N ALA A 31 -0.94 5.20 5.17
CA ALA A 31 -0.13 4.00 5.09
C ALA A 31 -0.10 3.43 3.66
N VAL A 32 -1.23 3.43 2.95
CA VAL A 32 -1.34 2.98 1.57
C VAL A 32 -0.57 3.91 0.64
N GLN A 33 -0.75 5.23 0.78
CA GLN A 33 0.00 6.24 0.04
C GLN A 33 1.51 6.06 0.20
N TRP A 34 1.98 5.85 1.42
CA TRP A 34 3.39 5.60 1.69
C TRP A 34 3.87 4.27 1.09
N CYS A 35 3.08 3.20 1.20
CA CYS A 35 3.43 1.91 0.59
C CYS A 35 3.54 2.00 -0.94
N VAL A 36 2.63 2.75 -1.59
CA VAL A 36 2.66 2.96 -3.04
C VAL A 36 3.87 3.80 -3.44
N LYS A 37 4.15 4.89 -2.72
CA LYS A 37 5.32 5.74 -2.96
C LYS A 37 6.63 4.95 -2.97
N ASN A 38 6.77 4.05 -2.01
CA ASN A 38 7.98 3.25 -1.83
C ASN A 38 7.98 1.94 -2.65
N GLY A 39 6.98 1.73 -3.51
CA GLY A 39 6.88 0.53 -4.34
C GLY A 39 6.61 -0.77 -3.56
N ILE A 40 6.27 -0.68 -2.27
CA ILE A 40 5.87 -1.83 -1.45
C ILE A 40 4.56 -2.41 -1.98
N LEU A 41 3.61 -1.53 -2.30
CA LEU A 41 2.31 -1.86 -2.86
C LEU A 41 2.19 -1.26 -4.26
N THR A 42 1.88 -2.10 -5.26
CA THR A 42 1.74 -1.65 -6.66
C THR A 42 0.29 -1.67 -7.16
N GLY A 43 -0.62 -2.24 -6.36
CA GLY A 43 -1.98 -2.58 -6.79
C GLY A 43 -2.04 -3.93 -7.51
N LYS A 44 -3.26 -4.46 -7.67
CA LYS A 44 -3.55 -5.70 -8.42
C LYS A 44 -3.49 -5.48 -9.93
N THR A 45 -3.84 -4.28 -10.36
CA THR A 45 -3.74 -3.81 -11.75
C THR A 45 -3.12 -2.41 -11.74
N SER A 46 -2.91 -1.83 -12.92
CA SER A 46 -2.43 -0.45 -13.05
C SER A 46 -3.38 0.60 -12.46
N SER A 47 -4.65 0.27 -12.23
CA SER A 47 -5.68 1.20 -11.77
C SER A 47 -6.50 0.69 -10.58
N THR A 48 -6.12 -0.43 -9.96
CA THR A 48 -6.89 -1.04 -8.86
C THR A 48 -5.99 -1.52 -7.73
N LEU A 49 -6.24 -1.04 -6.51
CA LEU A 49 -5.53 -1.45 -5.29
C LEU A 49 -6.16 -2.67 -4.61
N ALA A 50 -7.47 -2.80 -4.70
CA ALA A 50 -8.32 -3.74 -4.00
C ALA A 50 -8.12 -3.73 -2.46
N PRO A 51 -8.31 -2.56 -1.79
CA PRO A 51 -7.96 -2.40 -0.36
C PRO A 51 -8.78 -3.27 0.59
N GLU A 52 -10.00 -3.65 0.20
CA GLU A 52 -10.90 -4.51 0.99
C GLU A 52 -10.72 -6.01 0.68
N ALA A 53 -9.94 -6.35 -0.35
CA ALA A 53 -9.73 -7.74 -0.74
C ALA A 53 -8.75 -8.43 0.21
N THR A 54 -8.99 -9.73 0.44
CA THR A 54 -8.05 -10.56 1.20
C THR A 54 -6.73 -10.69 0.45
N ALA A 55 -5.64 -10.30 1.10
CA ALA A 55 -4.29 -10.52 0.59
C ALA A 55 -3.90 -12.00 0.72
N THR A 56 -3.38 -12.56 -0.37
CA THR A 56 -2.83 -13.91 -0.39
C THR A 56 -1.48 -13.96 0.33
N ARG A 57 -1.06 -15.15 0.76
CA ARG A 57 0.25 -15.35 1.41
C ARG A 57 1.41 -14.89 0.51
N ALA A 58 1.30 -15.10 -0.80
CA ALA A 58 2.32 -14.68 -1.76
C ALA A 58 2.40 -13.14 -1.87
N GLU A 59 1.26 -12.44 -1.91
CA GLU A 59 1.22 -10.98 -1.92
C GLU A 59 1.83 -10.41 -0.62
N CYS A 60 1.48 -10.97 0.53
CA CYS A 60 2.07 -10.56 1.82
C CYS A 60 3.60 -10.76 1.85
N ALA A 61 4.10 -11.91 1.37
CA ALA A 61 5.52 -12.19 1.31
C ALA A 61 6.26 -11.21 0.37
N ALA A 62 5.67 -10.89 -0.79
CA ALA A 62 6.23 -9.93 -1.72
C ALA A 62 6.30 -8.51 -1.11
N MET A 63 5.25 -8.07 -0.40
CA MET A 63 5.27 -6.79 0.31
C MET A 63 6.37 -6.73 1.38
N LEU A 64 6.53 -7.81 2.14
CA LEU A 64 7.59 -7.91 3.16
C LEU A 64 8.99 -7.90 2.53
N GLN A 65 9.19 -8.60 1.42
CA GLN A 65 10.46 -8.63 0.72
C GLN A 65 10.85 -7.24 0.19
N ARG A 66 9.89 -6.52 -0.42
CA ARG A 66 10.12 -5.14 -0.90
C ARG A 66 10.40 -4.20 0.27
N PHE A 67 9.67 -4.36 1.37
CA PHE A 67 9.91 -3.60 2.60
C PHE A 67 11.30 -3.84 3.19
N ALA A 68 11.80 -5.07 3.19
CA ALA A 68 13.14 -5.38 3.68
C ALA A 68 14.27 -4.86 2.77
N ALA A 69 13.96 -4.50 1.53
CA ALA A 69 14.91 -3.98 0.55
C ALA A 69 14.90 -2.44 0.43
N LEU A 70 14.03 -1.77 1.18
CA LEU A 70 13.99 -0.30 1.32
C LEU A 70 15.10 0.20 2.26
#